data_AF-A0A7X0M5I4-F1
#
_entry.id   AF-A0A7X0M5I4-F1
#
_cell.length_a   1.000
_cell.length_b   1.000
_cell.length_c   1.000
_cell.angle_alpha   90.00
_cell.angle_beta   90.00
_cell.angle_gamma   90.00
#
_symmetry.space_group_name_H-M   'P 1'
#
loop_
_entity.id
_entity.type
_entity.pdbx_description
1 polymer ?
#
loop_
_entity_poly.entity_id
_entity_poly.type
_entity_poly.pdbx_seq_one_letter_code
_entity_poly.pdbx_strand_id
1 'polypeptide(L)'
;MTKKATLARNPRQVRYSPAKGPSVVWKLLAAFAVGAILAGGVVLAATRPSPVDQIRAEDAARDKTQIKELTELARATRDRLAPVLEGLAKAMPAEATAGPAAVTAADVENWRKAATAAVDGFADPPSGMTATNVARASLTSAVRQLATTVDTYAEFQKLSGDDAARTLELAVRQRTDAVFTWSVGATALDALNVDAGYGHQHIFLQSDGDGALTPDAEPEGVHHS
;
A
#
# COMPACT_ATOMS: atom_id res chain seq x y z
N MET A 1 77.60 26.25 96.09
CA MET A 1 77.99 25.38 94.97
C MET A 1 76.90 24.35 94.74
N THR A 2 76.28 24.37 93.55
CA THR A 2 75.72 23.24 92.76
C THR A 2 74.68 22.29 93.43
N LYS A 3 73.49 22.00 92.89
CA LYS A 3 72.97 21.92 91.51
C LYS A 3 71.44 22.17 91.49
N LYS A 4 70.97 22.80 90.40
CA LYS A 4 69.58 22.74 89.91
C LYS A 4 69.26 21.34 89.37
N ALA A 5 68.02 20.88 89.54
CA ALA A 5 67.41 19.86 88.69
C ALA A 5 65.96 20.26 88.36
N THR A 6 65.75 20.50 87.08
CA THR A 6 64.47 20.77 86.40
C THR A 6 63.91 19.43 85.86
N LEU A 7 62.61 19.41 85.50
CA LEU A 7 61.86 18.49 84.60
C LEU A 7 60.76 17.68 85.34
N ALA A 8 59.54 17.50 84.85
CA ALA A 8 58.90 17.90 83.59
C ALA A 8 57.36 17.93 83.77
N ARG A 9 56.68 18.85 83.06
CA ARG A 9 55.22 18.85 82.85
C ARG A 9 54.86 17.79 81.81
N ASN A 10 53.85 16.99 82.11
CA ASN A 10 53.30 15.95 81.24
C ASN A 10 52.24 16.55 80.28
N PRO A 11 52.43 16.56 78.95
CA PRO A 11 51.40 17.05 78.03
C PRO A 11 50.37 15.96 77.73
N ARG A 12 49.08 16.31 77.90
CA ARG A 12 47.93 15.51 77.46
C ARG A 12 48.06 15.17 75.97
N GLN A 13 48.09 13.89 75.64
CA GLN A 13 47.97 13.43 74.26
C GLN A 13 46.51 13.48 73.81
N VAL A 14 46.19 14.42 72.92
CA VAL A 14 44.95 14.42 72.15
C VAL A 14 45.13 13.41 71.02
N ARG A 15 44.41 12.28 71.09
CA ARG A 15 44.35 11.29 70.01
C ARG A 15 43.59 11.87 68.84
N TYR A 16 44.30 12.25 67.78
CA TYR A 16 43.72 12.55 66.48
C TYR A 16 43.39 11.22 65.78
N SER A 17 42.10 10.92 65.57
CA SER A 17 41.71 9.82 64.69
C SER A 17 41.96 10.24 63.23
N PRO A 18 42.66 9.44 62.41
CA PRO A 18 42.82 9.75 60.99
C PRO A 18 41.45 9.62 60.30
N ALA A 19 41.06 10.65 59.57
CA ALA A 19 39.88 10.62 58.70
C ALA A 19 40.00 9.44 57.73
N LYS A 20 39.01 8.54 57.73
CA LYS A 20 38.87 7.48 56.73
C LYS A 20 38.78 8.16 55.35
N GLY A 21 39.80 7.93 54.52
CA GLY A 21 39.97 8.59 53.22
C GLY A 21 38.87 8.29 52.18
N PRO A 22 39.02 8.84 50.96
CA PRO A 22 37.99 8.92 49.90
C PRO A 22 37.55 7.58 49.30
N SER A 23 37.89 6.45 49.91
CA SER A 23 37.68 5.10 49.38
C SER A 23 36.21 4.66 49.33
N VAL A 24 35.34 5.26 50.14
CA VAL A 24 33.90 4.94 50.13
C VAL A 24 33.18 5.62 48.97
N VAL A 25 33.54 6.88 48.66
CA VAL A 25 32.95 7.64 47.56
C VAL A 25 33.29 7.01 46.20
N TRP A 26 34.54 6.58 46.02
CA TRP A 26 34.96 5.87 44.80
C TRP A 26 34.26 4.51 44.62
N LYS A 27 34.00 3.78 45.71
CA LYS A 27 33.26 2.51 45.65
C LYS A 27 31.79 2.70 45.25
N LEU A 28 31.16 3.76 45.75
CA LEU A 28 29.77 4.09 45.41
C LEU A 28 29.64 4.56 43.96
N LEU A 29 30.57 5.38 43.47
CA LEU A 29 30.61 5.81 42.07
C LEU A 29 30.86 4.64 41.11
N ALA A 30 31.77 3.74 41.45
CA ALA A 30 32.03 2.54 40.65
C ALA A 30 30.80 1.61 40.60
N ALA A 31 30.12 1.39 41.72
CA ALA A 31 28.91 0.58 41.77
C ALA A 31 27.75 1.19 40.96
N PHE A 32 27.57 2.52 41.03
CA PHE A 32 26.57 3.23 40.23
C PHE A 32 26.87 3.17 38.74
N ALA A 33 28.13 3.36 38.33
CA ALA A 33 28.53 3.27 36.93
C ALA A 33 28.30 1.87 36.36
N VAL A 34 28.63 0.81 37.11
CA VAL A 34 28.36 -0.58 36.71
C VAL A 34 26.85 -0.83 36.63
N GLY A 35 26.06 -0.36 37.60
CA GLY A 35 24.60 -0.46 37.58
C GLY A 35 23.98 0.26 36.37
N ALA A 36 24.47 1.45 36.03
CA ALA A 36 24.01 2.23 34.88
C ALA A 36 24.38 1.58 33.53
N ILE A 37 25.56 0.98 33.41
CA ILE A 37 25.98 0.25 32.20
C ILE A 37 25.15 -1.03 32.02
N LEU A 38 24.90 -1.78 33.10
CA LEU A 38 24.08 -2.99 33.04
C LEU A 38 22.61 -2.67 32.75
N ALA A 39 22.05 -1.66 33.40
CA ALA A 39 20.67 -1.21 33.14
C ALA A 39 20.53 -0.64 31.72
N GLY A 40 21.49 0.17 31.27
CA GLY A 40 21.51 0.69 29.90
C GLY A 40 21.63 -0.42 28.85
N GLY A 41 22.45 -1.44 29.10
CA GLY A 41 22.59 -2.59 28.21
C GLY A 41 21.32 -3.45 28.11
N VAL A 42 20.60 -3.64 29.23
CA VAL A 42 19.32 -4.38 29.26
C VAL A 42 18.22 -3.61 28.54
N VAL A 43 18.10 -2.30 28.76
CA VAL A 43 17.14 -1.45 28.05
C VAL A 43 17.45 -1.46 26.55
N LEU A 44 18.71 -1.27 26.16
CA LEU A 44 19.11 -1.25 24.75
C LEU A 44 18.88 -2.62 24.06
N ALA A 45 19.04 -3.73 24.78
CA ALA A 45 18.74 -5.06 24.27
C ALA A 45 17.23 -5.31 24.15
N ALA A 46 16.43 -4.80 25.09
CA ALA A 46 14.97 -4.92 25.09
C ALA A 46 14.28 -4.00 24.07
N THR A 47 14.92 -2.90 23.67
CA THR A 47 14.38 -1.96 22.67
C THR A 47 14.89 -2.20 21.25
N ARG A 48 15.74 -3.22 21.02
CA ARG A 48 16.18 -3.56 19.66
C ARG A 48 15.03 -4.23 18.92
N PRO A 49 14.69 -3.78 17.69
CA PRO A 49 13.69 -4.45 16.88
C PRO A 49 14.13 -5.90 16.67
N SER A 50 13.20 -6.83 16.86
CA SER A 50 13.48 -8.24 16.60
C SER A 50 13.76 -8.45 15.10
N PRO A 51 14.44 -9.53 14.69
CA PRO A 51 14.58 -9.87 13.28
C PRO A 51 13.22 -9.94 12.54
N VAL A 52 12.15 -10.32 13.23
CA VAL A 52 10.78 -10.34 12.69
C VAL A 52 10.28 -8.92 12.43
N ASP A 53 10.56 -7.97 13.33
CA ASP A 53 10.15 -6.57 13.15
C ASP A 53 10.92 -5.90 12.00
N GLN A 54 12.18 -6.28 11.79
CA GLN A 54 12.96 -5.82 10.65
C GLN A 54 12.38 -6.33 9.32
N ILE A 55 12.09 -7.63 9.23
CA ILE A 55 11.46 -8.23 8.03
C ILE A 55 10.10 -7.57 7.74
N ARG A 56 9.27 -7.35 8.77
CA ARG A 56 7.98 -6.66 8.60
C ARG A 56 8.13 -5.23 8.09
N ALA A 57 9.12 -4.50 8.60
CA ALA A 57 9.40 -3.14 8.14
C ALA A 57 9.89 -3.12 6.68
N GLU A 58 10.74 -4.08 6.30
CA GLU A 58 11.21 -4.25 4.92
C GLU A 58 10.07 -4.63 3.97
N ASP A 59 9.19 -5.55 4.39
CA ASP A 59 8.01 -5.95 3.64
C ASP A 59 7.04 -4.77 3.43
N ALA A 60 6.78 -3.99 4.48
CA ALA A 60 5.93 -2.80 4.38
C ALA A 60 6.54 -1.72 3.46
N ALA A 61 7.85 -1.52 3.52
CA ALA A 61 8.55 -0.59 2.63
C ALA A 61 8.46 -1.03 1.16
N ARG A 62 8.63 -2.32 0.88
CA ARG A 62 8.47 -2.89 -0.47
C ARG A 62 7.03 -2.78 -0.94
N ASP A 63 6.06 -3.10 -0.10
CA ASP A 63 4.64 -3.06 -0.44
C ASP A 63 4.18 -1.64 -0.77
N LYS A 64 4.68 -0.63 -0.04
CA LYS A 64 4.44 0.78 -0.35
C LYS A 64 4.86 1.16 -1.78
N THR A 65 6.03 0.70 -2.24
CA THR A 65 6.46 0.89 -3.63
C THR A 65 5.50 0.20 -4.61
N GLN A 66 5.07 -1.04 -4.31
CA GLN A 66 4.16 -1.77 -5.18
C GLN A 66 2.75 -1.15 -5.24
N ILE A 67 2.26 -0.55 -4.16
CA ILE A 67 1.00 0.19 -4.14
C ILE A 67 1.08 1.38 -5.10
N LYS A 68 2.19 2.13 -5.07
CA LYS A 68 2.43 3.24 -5.99
C LYS A 68 2.46 2.78 -7.45
N GLU A 69 3.25 1.75 -7.76
CA GLU A 69 3.35 1.18 -9.12
C GLU A 69 2.01 0.65 -9.62
N LEU A 70 1.25 -0.06 -8.76
CA LEU A 70 -0.07 -0.56 -9.11
C LEU A 70 -1.07 0.58 -9.37
N THR A 71 -0.98 1.67 -8.60
CA THR A 71 -1.82 2.86 -8.78
C THR A 71 -1.53 3.54 -10.11
N GLU A 72 -0.26 3.72 -10.46
CA GLU A 72 0.17 4.29 -11.74
C GLU A 72 -0.28 3.41 -12.91
N LEU A 73 -0.09 2.09 -12.81
CA LEU A 73 -0.56 1.12 -13.81
C LEU A 73 -2.09 1.17 -13.98
N ALA A 74 -2.83 1.21 -12.87
CA ALA A 74 -4.29 1.26 -12.90
C ALA A 74 -4.80 2.57 -13.52
N ARG A 75 -4.19 3.71 -13.21
CA ARG A 75 -4.51 5.02 -13.81
C ARG A 75 -4.26 5.02 -15.32
N ALA A 76 -3.08 4.56 -15.75
CA ALA A 76 -2.75 4.44 -17.17
C ALA A 76 -3.69 3.47 -17.90
N THR A 77 -4.11 2.39 -17.22
CA THR A 77 -5.07 1.42 -17.77
C THR A 77 -6.46 2.02 -17.91
N ARG A 78 -6.95 2.76 -16.90
CA ARG A 78 -8.23 3.48 -16.95
C ARG A 78 -8.27 4.40 -18.17
N ASP A 79 -7.23 5.22 -18.34
CA ASP A 79 -7.16 6.20 -19.43
C ASP A 79 -7.11 5.51 -20.80
N ARG A 80 -6.44 4.36 -20.90
CA ARG A 80 -6.41 3.52 -22.12
C ARG A 80 -7.78 2.90 -22.44
N LEU A 81 -8.51 2.45 -21.43
CA LEU A 81 -9.78 1.74 -21.59
C LEU A 81 -10.99 2.69 -21.70
N ALA A 82 -10.87 3.95 -21.28
CA ALA A 82 -11.92 4.96 -21.39
C ALA A 82 -12.56 5.04 -22.79
N PRO A 83 -11.81 5.20 -23.91
CA PRO A 83 -12.41 5.24 -25.24
C PRO A 83 -13.05 3.90 -25.67
N VAL A 84 -12.58 2.77 -25.13
CA VAL A 84 -13.18 1.46 -25.38
C VAL A 84 -14.55 1.37 -24.72
N LEU A 85 -14.65 1.77 -23.45
CA LEU A 85 -15.91 1.75 -22.70
C LEU A 85 -16.93 2.71 -23.29
N GLU A 86 -16.51 3.93 -23.67
CA GLU A 86 -17.38 4.88 -24.35
C GLU A 86 -17.92 4.31 -25.67
N GLY A 87 -17.05 3.67 -26.45
CA GLY A 87 -17.43 2.99 -27.68
C GLY A 87 -18.44 1.86 -27.45
N LEU A 88 -18.15 0.97 -26.50
CA LEU A 88 -19.02 -0.13 -26.12
C LEU A 88 -20.36 0.34 -25.54
N ALA A 89 -20.39 1.46 -24.80
CA ALA A 89 -21.63 2.04 -24.27
C ALA A 89 -22.57 2.51 -25.39
N LYS A 90 -22.02 3.13 -26.44
CA LYS A 90 -22.78 3.54 -27.63
C LYS A 90 -23.21 2.34 -28.48
N ALA A 91 -22.32 1.35 -28.60
CA ALA A 91 -22.52 0.15 -29.42
C ALA A 91 -23.52 -0.83 -28.80
N MET A 92 -23.57 -0.88 -27.48
CA MET A 92 -24.35 -1.81 -26.67
C MET A 92 -24.98 -1.05 -25.50
N PRO A 93 -25.95 -0.17 -25.75
CA PRO A 93 -26.60 0.60 -24.69
C PRO A 93 -27.25 -0.35 -23.68
N ALA A 94 -27.07 -0.06 -22.38
CA ALA A 94 -27.68 -0.86 -21.31
C ALA A 94 -29.21 -0.70 -21.30
N GLU A 95 -29.69 0.50 -21.63
CA GLU A 95 -31.12 0.82 -21.71
C GLU A 95 -31.65 0.68 -23.13
N ALA A 96 -32.75 -0.06 -23.28
CA ALA A 96 -33.38 -0.35 -24.58
C ALA A 96 -33.96 0.89 -25.30
N THR A 97 -34.02 2.05 -24.64
CA THR A 97 -34.51 3.30 -25.22
C THR A 97 -33.52 3.95 -26.19
N ALA A 98 -32.23 3.60 -26.09
CA ALA A 98 -31.22 3.99 -27.07
C ALA A 98 -30.97 2.80 -28.01
N GLY A 99 -31.08 3.01 -29.32
CA GLY A 99 -30.66 2.02 -30.30
C GLY A 99 -29.12 1.93 -30.34
N PRO A 100 -28.54 0.75 -30.66
CA PRO A 100 -27.09 0.61 -30.80
C PRO A 100 -26.56 1.51 -31.93
N ALA A 101 -25.50 2.26 -31.64
CA ALA A 101 -24.81 3.05 -32.65
C ALA A 101 -24.10 2.15 -33.67
N ALA A 102 -24.01 2.61 -34.91
CA ALA A 102 -23.20 1.94 -35.93
C ALA A 102 -21.71 2.09 -35.57
N VAL A 103 -21.01 0.95 -35.49
CA VAL A 103 -19.58 0.86 -35.18
C VAL A 103 -18.88 0.20 -36.37
N THR A 104 -17.69 0.66 -36.72
CA THR A 104 -16.92 0.05 -37.82
C THR A 104 -16.07 -1.12 -37.32
N ALA A 105 -15.68 -2.02 -38.22
CA ALA A 105 -14.72 -3.08 -37.91
C ALA A 105 -13.35 -2.53 -37.44
N ALA A 106 -12.97 -1.35 -37.92
CA ALA A 106 -11.73 -0.68 -37.52
C ALA A 106 -11.80 -0.20 -36.05
N ASP A 107 -12.96 0.28 -35.61
CA ASP A 107 -13.17 0.69 -34.21
C ASP A 107 -13.01 -0.51 -33.28
N VAL A 108 -13.65 -1.64 -33.61
CA VAL A 108 -13.56 -2.87 -32.80
C VAL A 108 -12.14 -3.42 -32.74
N GLU A 109 -11.39 -3.35 -33.84
CA GLU A 109 -9.97 -3.76 -33.84
C GLU A 109 -9.12 -2.84 -32.95
N ASN A 110 -9.38 -1.53 -32.96
CA ASN A 110 -8.69 -0.60 -32.07
C ASN A 110 -9.02 -0.89 -30.59
N TRP A 111 -10.28 -1.23 -30.29
CA TRP A 111 -10.68 -1.65 -28.95
C TRP A 111 -9.97 -2.92 -28.51
N ARG A 112 -9.87 -3.92 -29.39
CA ARG A 112 -9.16 -5.17 -29.10
C ARG A 112 -7.70 -4.90 -28.78
N LYS A 113 -7.01 -4.08 -29.57
CA LYS A 113 -5.62 -3.69 -29.31
C LYS A 113 -5.46 -2.99 -27.96
N ALA A 114 -6.34 -2.05 -27.63
CA ALA A 114 -6.31 -1.33 -26.36
C ALA A 114 -6.54 -2.28 -25.17
N ALA A 115 -7.51 -3.19 -25.29
CA ALA A 115 -7.82 -4.17 -24.25
C ALA A 115 -6.69 -5.19 -24.06
N THR A 116 -6.11 -5.72 -25.14
CA THR A 116 -4.95 -6.61 -25.08
C THR A 116 -3.75 -5.91 -24.45
N ALA A 117 -3.43 -4.69 -24.86
CA ALA A 117 -2.35 -3.92 -24.25
C ALA A 117 -2.59 -3.61 -22.76
N ALA A 118 -3.86 -3.48 -22.34
CA ALA A 118 -4.20 -3.39 -20.92
C ALA A 118 -3.96 -4.72 -20.19
N VAL A 119 -4.37 -5.86 -20.77
CA VAL A 119 -4.09 -7.20 -20.20
C VAL A 119 -2.59 -7.42 -20.05
N ASP A 120 -1.81 -7.08 -21.08
CA ASP A 120 -0.34 -7.24 -21.08
C ASP A 120 0.32 -6.40 -19.98
N GLY A 121 -0.22 -5.22 -19.66
CA GLY A 121 0.28 -4.38 -18.58
C GLY A 121 0.18 -5.03 -17.19
N PHE A 122 -0.71 -6.01 -17.01
CA PHE A 122 -0.85 -6.80 -15.80
C PHE A 122 -0.18 -8.19 -15.88
N ALA A 123 0.51 -8.50 -16.99
CA ALA A 123 1.25 -9.74 -17.12
C ALA A 123 2.51 -9.68 -16.25
N ASP A 124 2.74 -10.73 -15.47
CA ASP A 124 3.91 -10.89 -14.59
C ASP A 124 4.07 -9.86 -13.45
N PRO A 125 3.10 -9.78 -12.52
CA PRO A 125 3.20 -8.81 -11.44
C PRO A 125 4.20 -9.23 -10.35
N PRO A 126 4.90 -8.27 -9.73
CA PRO A 126 5.67 -8.56 -8.53
C PRO A 126 4.75 -9.06 -7.41
N SER A 127 5.24 -10.01 -6.61
CA SER A 127 4.52 -10.49 -5.43
C SER A 127 4.51 -9.40 -4.35
N GLY A 128 3.31 -9.00 -3.92
CA GLY A 128 3.09 -8.02 -2.86
C GLY A 128 2.53 -8.64 -1.59
N MET A 129 2.14 -7.79 -0.64
CA MET A 129 1.33 -8.24 0.49
C MET A 129 -0.06 -8.69 0.01
N THR A 130 -0.76 -9.47 0.84
CA THR A 130 -2.04 -10.09 0.47
C THR A 130 -3.06 -9.08 -0.05
N ALA A 131 -3.22 -7.94 0.63
CA ALA A 131 -4.19 -6.92 0.23
C ALA A 131 -3.84 -6.31 -1.15
N THR A 132 -2.57 -5.98 -1.38
CA THR A 132 -2.05 -5.51 -2.68
C THR A 132 -2.30 -6.54 -3.79
N ASN A 133 -2.08 -7.83 -3.51
CA ASN A 133 -2.35 -8.90 -4.47
C ASN A 133 -3.85 -9.06 -4.76
N VAL A 134 -4.73 -8.86 -3.77
CA VAL A 134 -6.19 -8.90 -3.96
C VAL A 134 -6.66 -7.75 -4.85
N ALA A 135 -6.24 -6.52 -4.56
CA ALA A 135 -6.57 -5.36 -5.38
C ALA A 135 -6.10 -5.58 -6.83
N ARG A 136 -4.86 -6.02 -7.00
CA ARG A 136 -4.28 -6.34 -8.30
C ARG A 136 -5.08 -7.42 -9.04
N ALA A 137 -5.39 -8.54 -8.37
CA ALA A 137 -6.13 -9.65 -8.98
C ALA A 137 -7.52 -9.21 -9.46
N SER A 138 -8.21 -8.36 -8.69
CA SER A 138 -9.50 -7.79 -9.09
C SER A 138 -9.36 -6.94 -10.35
N LEU A 139 -8.40 -6.02 -10.39
CA LEU A 139 -8.14 -5.18 -11.56
C LEU A 139 -7.77 -6.02 -12.79
N THR A 140 -6.87 -7.00 -12.64
CA THR A 140 -6.49 -7.92 -13.72
C THR A 140 -7.68 -8.73 -14.24
N SER A 141 -8.54 -9.22 -13.35
CA SER A 141 -9.75 -9.96 -13.73
C SER A 141 -10.71 -9.07 -14.53
N ALA A 142 -10.96 -7.85 -14.07
CA ALA A 142 -11.80 -6.89 -14.77
C ALA A 142 -11.28 -6.57 -16.19
N VAL A 143 -9.98 -6.32 -16.33
CA VAL A 143 -9.38 -6.02 -17.65
C VAL A 143 -9.50 -7.22 -18.60
N ARG A 144 -9.32 -8.44 -18.11
CA ARG A 144 -9.52 -9.67 -18.91
C ARG A 144 -10.98 -9.87 -19.33
N GLN A 145 -11.92 -9.55 -18.44
CA GLN A 145 -13.36 -9.59 -18.75
C GLN A 145 -13.74 -8.52 -19.78
N LEU A 146 -13.16 -7.32 -19.71
CA LEU A 146 -13.35 -6.29 -20.74
C LEU A 146 -12.80 -6.71 -22.10
N ALA A 147 -11.61 -7.31 -22.15
CA ALA A 147 -11.08 -7.88 -23.40
C ALA A 147 -12.02 -8.94 -23.99
N THR A 148 -12.54 -9.83 -23.13
CA THR A 148 -13.53 -10.85 -23.51
C THR A 148 -14.84 -10.23 -24.03
N THR A 149 -15.26 -9.11 -23.44
CA THR A 149 -16.45 -8.36 -23.88
C THR A 149 -16.27 -7.82 -25.30
N VAL A 150 -15.09 -7.25 -25.61
CA VAL A 150 -14.77 -6.76 -26.96
C VAL A 150 -14.80 -7.89 -27.99
N ASP A 151 -14.24 -9.05 -27.65
CA ASP A 151 -14.27 -10.22 -28.53
C ASP A 151 -15.68 -10.76 -28.72
N THR A 152 -16.49 -10.80 -27.66
CA THR A 152 -17.90 -11.21 -27.73
C THR A 152 -18.72 -10.25 -28.63
N TYR A 153 -18.47 -8.94 -28.53
CA TYR A 153 -19.10 -7.97 -29.43
C TYR A 153 -18.66 -8.15 -30.89
N ALA A 154 -17.38 -8.50 -31.12
CA ALA A 154 -16.90 -8.80 -32.47
C ALA A 154 -17.58 -10.03 -33.07
N GLU A 155 -17.87 -11.06 -32.28
CA GLU A 155 -18.64 -12.23 -32.73
C GLU A 155 -20.11 -11.88 -32.97
N PHE A 156 -20.72 -11.07 -32.10
CA PHE A 156 -22.09 -10.57 -32.29
C PHE A 156 -22.31 -9.96 -33.69
N GLN A 157 -21.37 -9.17 -34.19
CA GLN A 157 -21.49 -8.53 -35.52
C GLN A 157 -21.58 -9.51 -36.70
N LYS A 158 -21.27 -10.79 -36.49
CA LYS A 158 -21.35 -11.84 -37.52
C LYS A 158 -22.66 -12.63 -37.45
N LEU A 159 -23.46 -12.40 -36.41
CA LEU A 159 -24.71 -13.13 -36.15
C LEU A 159 -25.92 -12.38 -36.71
N SER A 160 -27.05 -13.07 -36.78
CA SER A 160 -28.34 -12.49 -37.13
C SER A 160 -29.47 -13.16 -36.35
N GLY A 161 -30.65 -12.54 -36.29
CA GLY A 161 -31.80 -13.08 -35.57
C GLY A 161 -31.60 -13.18 -34.06
N ASP A 162 -32.23 -14.19 -33.45
CA ASP A 162 -32.27 -14.37 -32.00
C ASP A 162 -30.89 -14.59 -31.37
N ASP A 163 -29.97 -15.23 -32.10
CA ASP A 163 -28.60 -15.45 -31.64
C ASP A 163 -27.83 -14.13 -31.49
N ALA A 164 -28.07 -13.16 -32.39
CA ALA A 164 -27.48 -11.83 -32.29
C ALA A 164 -28.01 -11.08 -31.05
N ALA A 165 -29.32 -11.10 -30.83
CA ALA A 165 -29.94 -10.46 -29.68
C ALA A 165 -29.41 -11.03 -28.34
N ARG A 166 -29.35 -12.37 -28.24
CA ARG A 166 -28.84 -13.05 -27.04
C ARG A 166 -27.35 -12.78 -26.80
N THR A 167 -26.54 -12.76 -27.85
CA THR A 167 -25.10 -12.49 -27.73
C THR A 167 -24.84 -11.05 -27.30
N LEU A 168 -25.59 -10.10 -27.84
CA LEU A 168 -25.50 -8.69 -27.43
C LEU A 168 -25.86 -8.51 -25.95
N GLU A 169 -26.92 -9.15 -25.49
CA GLU A 169 -27.33 -9.12 -24.08
C GLU A 169 -26.26 -9.70 -23.15
N LEU A 170 -25.59 -10.79 -23.57
CA LEU A 170 -24.46 -11.36 -22.83
C LEU A 170 -23.26 -10.40 -22.79
N ALA A 171 -22.94 -9.75 -23.90
CA ALA A 171 -21.86 -8.77 -23.97
C ALA A 171 -22.12 -7.56 -23.07
N VAL A 172 -23.38 -7.07 -23.00
CA VAL A 172 -23.77 -6.01 -22.05
C VAL A 172 -23.52 -6.44 -20.62
N ARG A 173 -24.01 -7.62 -20.20
CA ARG A 173 -23.78 -8.14 -18.84
C ARG A 173 -22.30 -8.31 -18.51
N GLN A 174 -21.51 -8.86 -19.45
CA GLN A 174 -20.07 -9.02 -19.27
C GLN A 174 -19.36 -7.68 -19.06
N ARG A 175 -19.75 -6.63 -19.80
CA ARG A 175 -19.24 -5.27 -19.59
C ARG A 175 -19.55 -4.78 -18.18
N THR A 176 -20.81 -4.88 -17.76
CA THR A 176 -21.29 -4.47 -16.44
C THR A 176 -20.53 -5.19 -15.32
N ASP A 177 -20.39 -6.52 -15.41
CA ASP A 177 -19.65 -7.33 -14.44
C ASP A 177 -18.17 -6.94 -14.37
N ALA A 178 -17.57 -6.62 -15.52
CA ALA A 178 -16.17 -6.20 -15.58
C ALA A 178 -15.96 -4.81 -14.94
N VAL A 179 -16.84 -3.85 -15.20
CA VAL A 179 -16.80 -2.51 -14.58
C VAL A 179 -17.04 -2.61 -13.07
N PHE A 180 -17.98 -3.46 -12.63
CA PHE A 180 -18.17 -3.74 -11.21
C PHE A 180 -16.91 -4.36 -10.57
N THR A 181 -16.32 -5.38 -11.20
CA THR A 181 -15.10 -6.04 -10.71
C THR A 181 -13.92 -5.07 -10.63
N TRP A 182 -13.81 -4.15 -11.60
CA TRP A 182 -12.83 -3.07 -11.54
C TRP A 182 -13.06 -2.18 -10.31
N SER A 183 -14.31 -1.79 -10.05
CA SER A 183 -14.67 -0.90 -8.94
C SER A 183 -14.31 -1.48 -7.57
N VAL A 184 -14.40 -2.81 -7.40
CA VAL A 184 -13.95 -3.52 -6.20
C VAL A 184 -12.43 -3.40 -6.04
N GLY A 185 -11.68 -3.62 -7.13
CA GLY A 185 -10.23 -3.47 -7.15
C GLY A 185 -9.78 -2.03 -6.90
N ALA A 186 -10.47 -1.06 -7.49
CA ALA A 186 -10.23 0.37 -7.30
C ALA A 186 -10.46 0.79 -5.84
N THR A 187 -11.55 0.32 -5.22
CA THR A 187 -11.84 0.58 -3.80
C THR A 187 -10.78 -0.03 -2.88
N ALA A 188 -10.36 -1.27 -3.15
CA ALA A 188 -9.30 -1.90 -2.39
C ALA A 188 -7.96 -1.15 -2.54
N LEU A 189 -7.64 -0.67 -3.74
CA LEU A 189 -6.43 0.09 -4.00
C LEU A 189 -6.49 1.51 -3.38
N ASP A 190 -7.66 2.14 -3.34
CA ASP A 190 -7.88 3.41 -2.65
C ASP A 190 -7.53 3.30 -1.16
N ALA A 191 -8.08 2.29 -0.47
CA ALA A 191 -7.78 2.02 0.93
C ALA A 191 -6.27 1.78 1.17
N LEU A 192 -5.62 1.01 0.28
CA LEU A 192 -4.17 0.79 0.34
C LEU A 192 -3.36 2.08 0.17
N ASN A 193 -3.80 3.00 -0.69
CA ASN A 193 -3.13 4.29 -0.87
C ASN A 193 -3.29 5.19 0.36
N VAL A 194 -4.47 5.21 0.97
CA VAL A 194 -4.70 5.92 2.25
C VAL A 194 -3.77 5.37 3.33
N ASP A 195 -3.73 4.04 3.51
CA ASP A 195 -2.87 3.38 4.50
C ASP A 195 -1.37 3.62 4.24
N ALA A 196 -0.95 3.68 2.97
CA ALA A 196 0.42 3.98 2.58
C ALA A 196 0.79 5.48 2.70
N GLY A 197 -0.18 6.35 2.98
CA GLY A 197 0.01 7.80 3.09
C GLY A 197 0.02 8.55 1.76
N TYR A 198 -0.49 7.95 0.69
CA TYR A 198 -0.67 8.58 -0.63
C TYR A 198 -2.03 9.30 -0.78
N GLY A 199 -2.94 9.14 0.18
CA GLY A 199 -4.29 9.69 0.15
C GLY A 199 -5.21 8.94 -0.82
N HIS A 200 -6.42 9.44 -1.03
CA HIS A 200 -7.40 8.80 -1.90
C HIS A 200 -6.96 8.80 -3.37
N GLN A 201 -7.24 7.71 -4.08
CA GLN A 201 -6.94 7.48 -5.49
C GLN A 201 -8.21 6.98 -6.20
N HIS A 202 -8.91 7.89 -6.87
CA HIS A 202 -10.20 7.63 -7.50
C HIS A 202 -10.07 7.05 -8.91
N ILE A 203 -9.41 5.90 -9.02
CA ILE A 203 -9.13 5.20 -10.29
C ILE A 203 -10.33 4.37 -10.80
N PHE A 204 -11.55 4.89 -10.72
CA PHE A 204 -12.76 4.19 -11.16
C PHE A 204 -12.97 4.30 -12.68
N LEU A 205 -13.55 3.26 -13.30
CA LEU A 205 -14.06 3.35 -14.67
C LEU A 205 -15.45 4.01 -14.65
N GLN A 206 -15.78 4.78 -15.68
CA GLN A 206 -17.11 5.35 -15.80
C GLN A 206 -18.14 4.23 -15.95
N SER A 207 -19.25 4.33 -15.21
CA SER A 207 -20.36 3.39 -15.24
C SER A 207 -21.65 4.20 -15.29
N ASP A 208 -22.46 4.02 -16.33
CA ASP A 208 -23.74 4.70 -16.47
C ASP A 208 -24.84 3.88 -15.77
N GLY A 209 -24.84 3.90 -14.44
CA GLY A 209 -25.89 3.20 -13.65
C GLY A 209 -25.72 1.69 -13.56
N ASP A 210 -24.55 1.15 -13.94
CA ASP A 210 -24.20 -0.29 -13.96
C ASP A 210 -24.02 -0.93 -12.56
N GLY A 211 -24.40 -0.24 -11.47
CA GLY A 211 -24.25 -0.73 -10.10
C GLY A 211 -22.81 -0.83 -9.59
N ALA A 212 -21.83 -0.34 -10.36
CA ALA A 212 -20.44 -0.26 -9.95
C ALA A 212 -20.26 0.70 -8.77
N LEU A 213 -19.26 0.42 -7.93
CA LEU A 213 -18.88 1.34 -6.87
C LEU A 213 -18.35 2.63 -7.49
N THR A 214 -18.67 3.76 -6.87
CA THR A 214 -18.18 5.08 -7.27
C THR A 214 -17.14 5.58 -6.27
N PRO A 215 -16.26 6.51 -6.66
CA PRO A 215 -15.42 7.19 -5.68
C PRO A 215 -16.26 7.87 -4.60
N ASP A 216 -15.68 8.04 -3.42
CA ASP A 216 -16.32 8.83 -2.36
C ASP A 216 -16.17 10.34 -2.64
N ALA A 217 -16.61 11.17 -1.68
CA ALA A 217 -16.59 12.62 -1.82
C ALA A 217 -15.24 13.25 -1.40
N GLU A 218 -14.28 12.46 -0.91
CA GLU A 218 -12.98 12.97 -0.46
C GLU A 218 -12.11 13.35 -1.67
N PRO A 219 -11.24 14.38 -1.55
CA PRO A 219 -10.37 14.76 -2.65
C PRO A 219 -9.22 13.76 -2.86
N GLU A 220 -8.81 13.57 -4.12
CA GLU A 220 -7.61 12.77 -4.44
C GLU A 220 -6.36 13.35 -3.76
N GLY A 221 -5.49 12.45 -3.27
CA GLY A 221 -4.19 12.80 -2.72
C GLY A 221 -3.16 13.13 -3.80
N VAL A 222 -2.22 14.04 -3.49
CA VAL A 222 -1.06 14.33 -4.35
C VAL A 222 0.08 13.36 -4.05
N HIS A 223 0.64 12.72 -5.09
CA HIS A 223 1.83 11.85 -4.99
C HIS A 223 3.07 12.67 -4.59
N HIS A 224 3.20 13.07 -3.33
CA HIS A 224 4.41 13.66 -2.78
C HIS A 224 5.11 12.64 -1.87
N SER A 225 5.84 11.72 -2.50
CA SER A 225 7.09 11.11 -1.99
C SER A 225 7.75 10.26 -3.07
#